data_AF-A0A6M1S7L9-F1
#
_entry.id   AF-A0A6M1S7L9-F1
#
_cell.length_a   1.000
_cell.length_b   1.000
_cell.length_c   1.000
_cell.angle_alpha   90.00
_cell.angle_beta   90.00
_cell.angle_gamma   90.00
#
_symmetry.space_group_name_H-M   'P 1'
#
loop_
_entity.id
_entity.type
_entity.pdbx_description
1 polymer ?
#
loop_
_entity_poly.entity_id
_entity_poly.type
_entity_poly.pdbx_seq_one_letter_code
_entity_poly.pdbx_strand_id
1 'polypeptide(L)'
;IVLRARTHFEDFERGGDRQAIVTTELPYQVNKARLIEKIAELVKEKKIEGITDLRDESDKDGMRMVIELRRGENAEVVLNNLYQQTQLQTVFGINMVALDDGQPKTLGLKPLLEIFLRHRREVVTRRTQYLLNKARDRAHILEGLSVALANIDEVIELIRRSPNAAEAKAGLMSRDWRAGQVADMLS
;
A
#
# COMPACT_ATOMS: atom_id res chain seq x y z
N ILE A 1 15.87 16.07 -5.69
CA ILE A 1 16.66 15.27 -4.71
C ILE A 1 17.68 14.46 -5.50
N VAL A 2 18.94 14.43 -5.05
CA VAL A 2 19.95 13.57 -5.67
C VAL A 2 19.85 12.17 -5.04
N LEU A 3 19.70 11.16 -5.86
CA LEU A 3 19.71 9.75 -5.47
C LEU A 3 21.00 9.12 -5.99
N ARG A 4 21.65 8.31 -5.15
CA ARG A 4 22.92 7.66 -5.48
C ARG A 4 22.84 6.18 -5.11
N ALA A 5 23.43 5.35 -5.96
CA ALA A 5 23.61 3.93 -5.72
C ALA A 5 24.47 3.70 -4.46
N ARG A 6 24.16 2.65 -3.69
CA ARG A 6 25.02 2.20 -2.61
C ARG A 6 26.12 1.33 -3.21
N THR A 7 27.37 1.74 -2.98
CA THR A 7 28.55 1.05 -3.50
C THR A 7 29.61 0.90 -2.41
N HIS A 8 30.39 -0.15 -2.50
CA HIS A 8 31.61 -0.36 -1.71
C HIS A 8 32.70 -0.95 -2.60
N PHE A 9 33.94 -0.94 -2.10
CA PHE A 9 35.08 -1.49 -2.82
C PHE A 9 35.46 -2.85 -2.25
N GLU A 10 35.80 -3.78 -3.14
CA GLU A 10 36.33 -5.11 -2.79
C GLU A 10 37.65 -5.32 -3.53
N ASP A 11 38.65 -5.89 -2.85
CA ASP A 11 39.90 -6.27 -3.51
C ASP A 11 39.73 -7.63 -4.21
N PHE A 12 40.15 -7.71 -5.47
CA PHE A 12 40.06 -8.90 -6.30
C PHE A 12 41.42 -9.61 -6.42
N GLU A 13 41.42 -10.94 -6.34
CA GLU A 13 42.57 -11.87 -6.31
C GLU A 13 43.38 -11.92 -5.00
N ARG A 14 43.98 -13.09 -4.73
CA ARG A 14 45.01 -13.32 -3.70
C ARG A 14 46.29 -12.55 -4.08
N GLY A 15 46.28 -11.23 -3.99
CA GLY A 15 47.40 -10.37 -4.38
C GLY A 15 47.17 -8.87 -4.20
N GLY A 16 45.92 -8.40 -4.00
CA GLY A 16 45.63 -6.99 -3.66
C GLY A 16 45.88 -5.96 -4.77
N ASP A 17 46.16 -6.42 -5.99
CA ASP A 17 46.55 -5.54 -7.11
C ASP A 17 45.37 -5.06 -7.97
N ARG A 18 44.17 -5.62 -7.79
CA ARG A 18 42.96 -5.21 -8.51
C ARG A 18 41.84 -4.89 -7.53
N GLN A 19 41.08 -3.86 -7.85
CA GLN A 19 39.91 -3.47 -7.07
C GLN A 19 38.64 -3.64 -7.91
N ALA A 20 37.54 -3.90 -7.24
CA ALA A 20 36.22 -3.96 -7.82
C ALA A 20 35.30 -2.96 -7.11
N ILE A 21 34.45 -2.29 -7.89
CA ILE A 21 33.34 -1.49 -7.38
C ILE A 21 32.13 -2.40 -7.34
N VAL A 22 31.62 -2.66 -6.14
CA VAL A 22 30.43 -3.48 -5.95
C VAL A 22 29.26 -2.58 -5.63
N THR A 23 28.21 -2.67 -6.43
CA THR A 23 26.95 -1.93 -6.25
C THR A 23 25.90 -2.85 -5.66
N THR A 24 25.28 -2.45 -4.55
CA THR A 24 24.28 -3.24 -3.83
C THR A 24 22.89 -2.63 -3.83
N GLU A 25 22.76 -1.32 -4.12
CA GLU A 25 21.47 -0.63 -4.26
C GLU A 25 21.54 0.34 -5.45
N LEU A 26 20.45 0.46 -6.20
CA LEU A 26 20.32 1.43 -7.29
C LEU A 26 19.28 2.52 -6.95
N PRO A 27 19.38 3.70 -7.56
CA PRO A 27 18.34 4.72 -7.43
C PRO A 27 16.95 4.22 -7.89
N TYR A 28 15.90 4.81 -7.31
CA TYR A 28 14.52 4.48 -7.65
C TYR A 28 14.25 4.59 -9.16
N GLN A 29 13.51 3.62 -9.71
CA GLN A 29 13.16 3.49 -11.15
C GLN A 29 14.34 3.28 -12.11
N VAL A 30 15.57 3.08 -11.63
CA VAL A 30 16.70 2.71 -12.50
C VAL A 30 16.61 1.23 -12.85
N ASN A 31 16.63 0.92 -14.14
CA ASN A 31 16.66 -0.44 -14.64
C ASN A 31 18.11 -0.95 -14.67
N LYS A 32 18.39 -2.02 -13.94
CA LYS A 32 19.73 -2.61 -13.82
C LYS A 32 20.33 -3.03 -15.18
N ALA A 33 19.56 -3.73 -16.01
CA ALA A 33 20.06 -4.20 -17.31
C ALA A 33 20.44 -3.03 -18.24
N ARG A 34 19.59 -2.00 -18.31
CA ARG A 34 19.87 -0.78 -19.09
C ARG A 34 21.08 -0.01 -18.54
N LEU A 35 21.27 0.01 -17.22
CA LEU A 35 22.43 0.62 -16.61
C LEU A 35 23.71 -0.12 -16.99
N ILE A 36 23.70 -1.45 -16.94
CA ILE A 36 24.82 -2.31 -17.34
C ILE A 36 25.17 -2.09 -18.83
N GLU A 37 24.17 -2.12 -19.70
CA GLU A 37 24.34 -1.82 -21.13
C GLU A 37 24.96 -0.43 -21.34
N LYS A 38 24.50 0.58 -20.59
CA LYS A 38 25.03 1.94 -20.70
C LYS A 38 26.48 2.03 -20.25
N ILE A 39 26.85 1.35 -19.17
CA ILE A 39 28.24 1.28 -18.70
C ILE A 39 29.11 0.61 -19.78
N ALA A 40 28.67 -0.52 -20.33
CA ALA A 40 29.39 -1.23 -21.39
C ALA A 40 29.59 -0.37 -22.65
N GLU A 41 28.58 0.42 -23.04
CA GLU A 41 28.67 1.39 -24.13
C GLU A 41 29.75 2.46 -23.84
N LEU A 42 29.72 3.07 -22.65
CA LEU A 42 30.69 4.12 -22.27
C LEU A 42 32.12 3.61 -22.20
N VAL A 43 32.32 2.35 -21.78
CA VAL A 43 33.63 1.69 -21.80
C VAL A 43 34.10 1.45 -23.23
N LYS A 44 33.22 0.97 -24.11
CA LYS A 44 33.52 0.75 -25.54
C LYS A 44 33.88 2.05 -26.27
N GLU A 45 33.20 3.15 -25.93
CA GLU A 45 33.46 4.49 -26.46
C GLU A 45 34.68 5.19 -25.84
N LYS A 46 35.37 4.54 -24.87
CA LYS A 46 36.48 5.11 -24.10
C LYS A 46 36.12 6.42 -23.37
N LYS A 47 34.84 6.61 -23.03
CA LYS A 47 34.38 7.72 -22.18
C LYS A 47 34.63 7.45 -20.70
N ILE A 48 34.61 6.17 -20.33
CA ILE A 48 35.06 5.67 -19.04
C ILE A 48 36.15 4.64 -19.30
N GLU A 49 37.35 4.92 -18.79
CA GLU A 49 38.48 4.01 -18.86
C GLU A 49 38.69 3.32 -17.50
N GLY A 50 39.54 2.30 -17.47
CA GLY A 50 39.90 1.61 -16.24
C GLY A 50 38.93 0.49 -15.80
N ILE A 51 37.84 0.25 -16.52
CA ILE A 51 36.95 -0.92 -16.31
C ILE A 51 37.44 -2.09 -17.17
N THR A 52 37.67 -3.25 -16.55
CA THR A 52 38.12 -4.48 -17.23
C THR A 52 36.95 -5.42 -17.49
N ASP A 53 36.07 -5.60 -16.52
CA ASP A 53 34.91 -6.48 -16.62
C ASP A 53 33.70 -5.91 -15.86
N LEU A 54 32.51 -6.31 -16.26
CA LEU A 54 31.24 -5.90 -15.66
C LEU A 54 30.34 -7.14 -15.53
N ARG A 55 30.04 -7.54 -14.29
CA ARG A 55 29.26 -8.74 -14.00
C ARG A 55 28.06 -8.45 -13.12
N ASP A 56 26.96 -9.10 -13.46
CA ASP A 56 25.76 -9.14 -12.62
C ASP A 56 25.78 -10.44 -11.82
N GLU A 57 26.13 -10.35 -10.54
CA GLU A 57 26.19 -11.45 -9.59
C GLU A 57 24.98 -11.42 -8.64
N SER A 58 23.88 -10.80 -9.07
CA SER A 58 22.65 -10.74 -8.29
C SER A 58 21.98 -12.11 -8.23
N ASP A 59 21.48 -12.46 -7.06
CA ASP A 59 20.80 -13.73 -6.78
C ASP A 59 19.44 -13.48 -6.10
N LYS A 60 18.92 -14.48 -5.38
CA LYS A 60 17.67 -14.36 -4.63
C LYS A 60 17.80 -13.52 -3.36
N ASP A 61 19.02 -13.41 -2.81
CA ASP A 61 19.29 -12.78 -1.52
C ASP A 61 19.63 -11.30 -1.69
N GLY A 62 20.01 -10.85 -2.88
CA GLY A 62 20.16 -9.43 -3.16
C GLY A 62 20.66 -9.07 -4.55
N MET A 63 20.75 -7.77 -4.77
CA MET A 63 21.38 -7.22 -5.97
C MET A 63 22.87 -7.03 -5.71
N ARG A 64 23.70 -7.54 -6.62
CA ARG A 64 25.15 -7.36 -6.59
C ARG A 64 25.67 -7.20 -8.00
N MET A 65 26.00 -5.97 -8.38
CA MET A 65 26.63 -5.65 -9.65
C MET A 65 28.10 -5.33 -9.41
N VAL A 66 29.00 -6.06 -10.05
CA VAL A 66 30.45 -5.98 -9.86
C VAL A 66 31.09 -5.31 -11.08
N ILE A 67 31.88 -4.28 -10.84
CA ILE A 67 32.66 -3.57 -11.85
C ILE A 67 34.12 -3.79 -11.51
N GLU A 68 34.81 -4.64 -12.26
CA GLU A 68 36.23 -4.89 -12.07
C GLU A 68 37.05 -3.78 -12.71
N LEU A 69 38.05 -3.30 -11.97
CA LEU A 69 38.96 -2.27 -12.43
C LEU A 69 40.28 -2.85 -12.91
N ARG A 70 40.93 -2.15 -13.84
CA ARG A 70 42.29 -2.43 -14.26
C ARG A 70 43.26 -2.15 -13.10
N ARG A 71 44.35 -2.92 -13.05
CA ARG A 71 45.42 -2.71 -12.07
C ARG A 71 45.94 -1.27 -12.10
N GLY A 72 46.06 -0.65 -10.93
CA GLY A 72 46.60 0.70 -10.75
C GLY A 72 45.59 1.84 -10.98
N GLU A 73 44.35 1.52 -11.34
CA GLU A 73 43.27 2.52 -11.44
C GLU A 73 42.78 2.93 -10.05
N ASN A 74 42.42 4.20 -9.90
CA ASN A 74 41.84 4.70 -8.65
C ASN A 74 40.32 4.47 -8.67
N ALA A 75 39.84 3.58 -7.79
CA ALA A 75 38.42 3.20 -7.72
C ALA A 75 37.49 4.38 -7.43
N GLU A 76 37.92 5.37 -6.64
CA GLU A 76 37.11 6.56 -6.35
C GLU A 76 36.93 7.46 -7.59
N VAL A 77 37.96 7.58 -8.42
CA VAL A 77 37.91 8.36 -9.67
C VAL A 77 36.96 7.70 -10.65
N VAL A 78 37.06 6.38 -10.84
CA VAL A 78 36.15 5.63 -11.72
C VAL A 78 34.71 5.69 -11.20
N LEU A 79 34.50 5.54 -9.89
CA LEU A 79 33.18 5.67 -9.28
C LEU A 79 32.56 7.06 -9.49
N ASN A 80 33.35 8.13 -9.36
CA ASN A 80 32.88 9.48 -9.60
C ASN A 80 32.51 9.72 -11.08
N ASN A 81 33.30 9.18 -12.02
CA ASN A 81 32.97 9.21 -13.44
C ASN A 81 31.67 8.45 -13.73
N LEU A 82 31.49 7.29 -13.12
CA LEU A 82 30.27 6.50 -13.20
C LEU A 82 29.05 7.29 -12.68
N TYR A 83 29.17 8.02 -11.58
CA TYR A 83 28.08 8.89 -11.10
C TYR A 83 27.76 10.06 -12.04
N GLN A 84 28.74 10.61 -12.75
CA GLN A 84 28.53 11.72 -13.67
C GLN A 84 27.90 11.28 -15.00
N GLN A 85 28.25 10.09 -15.48
CA GLN A 85 27.93 9.65 -16.83
C GLN A 85 26.84 8.56 -16.90
N THR A 86 26.40 8.02 -15.76
CA THR A 86 25.43 6.92 -15.69
C THR A 86 24.33 7.18 -14.67
N GLN A 87 23.30 6.33 -14.68
CA GLN A 87 22.21 6.40 -13.71
C GLN A 87 22.56 5.84 -12.31
N LEU A 88 23.84 5.52 -12.05
CA LEU A 88 24.31 5.26 -10.68
C LEU A 88 24.10 6.47 -9.76
N GLN A 89 24.05 7.67 -10.32
CA GLN A 89 23.52 8.84 -9.64
C GLN A 89 22.48 9.51 -10.54
N THR A 90 21.33 9.84 -9.98
CA THR A 90 20.24 10.50 -10.72
C THR A 90 19.58 11.56 -9.86
N VAL A 91 18.88 12.49 -10.50
CA VAL A 91 18.08 13.50 -9.82
C VAL A 91 16.62 13.07 -9.88
N PHE A 92 16.03 12.81 -8.71
CA PHE A 92 14.60 12.68 -8.58
C PHE A 92 13.97 14.08 -8.47
N GLY A 93 13.34 14.51 -9.57
CA GLY A 93 12.53 15.73 -9.60
C GLY A 93 11.18 15.48 -8.94
N ILE A 94 10.97 16.04 -7.75
CA ILE A 94 9.68 15.91 -7.06
C ILE A 94 8.67 16.83 -7.74
N ASN A 95 7.64 16.24 -8.33
CA ASN A 95 6.45 16.97 -8.79
C ASN A 95 5.20 16.31 -8.21
N MET A 96 4.71 16.84 -7.08
CA MET A 96 3.56 16.29 -6.35
C MET A 96 2.26 16.87 -6.89
N VAL A 97 1.81 16.39 -8.04
CA VAL A 97 0.50 16.75 -8.62
C VAL A 97 -0.52 15.66 -8.29
N ALA A 98 -1.67 16.06 -7.77
CA ALA A 98 -2.79 15.16 -7.51
C ALA A 98 -4.13 15.84 -7.79
N LEU A 99 -5.19 15.05 -7.89
CA LEU A 99 -6.56 15.55 -7.96
C LEU A 99 -7.07 15.80 -6.53
N ASP A 100 -7.43 17.05 -6.25
CA ASP A 100 -8.15 17.45 -5.03
C ASP A 100 -9.51 17.97 -5.45
N ASP A 101 -10.56 17.26 -5.06
CA ASP A 101 -11.95 17.52 -5.44
C ASP A 101 -12.15 17.65 -6.97
N GLY A 102 -11.50 16.75 -7.72
CA GLY A 102 -11.60 16.66 -9.19
C GLY A 102 -10.73 17.64 -9.96
N GLN A 103 -9.98 18.51 -9.28
CA GLN A 103 -9.10 19.49 -9.93
C GLN A 103 -7.61 19.13 -9.75
N PRO A 104 -6.77 19.21 -10.80
CA PRO A 104 -5.35 18.97 -10.68
C PRO A 104 -4.69 20.12 -9.91
N LYS A 105 -4.01 19.78 -8.81
CA LYS A 105 -3.26 20.74 -7.99
C LYS A 105 -1.87 20.21 -7.72
N THR A 106 -0.90 21.13 -7.69
CA THR A 106 0.44 20.84 -7.16
C THR A 106 0.40 21.06 -5.65
N LEU A 107 0.69 20.03 -4.89
CA LEU A 107 0.51 19.99 -3.44
C LEU A 107 1.84 19.75 -2.73
N GLY A 108 2.02 20.40 -1.58
CA GLY A 108 3.10 20.05 -0.64
C GLY A 108 2.73 18.85 0.25
N LEU A 109 3.67 18.44 1.11
CA LEU A 109 3.46 17.31 2.03
C LEU A 109 2.30 17.55 3.02
N LYS A 110 2.22 18.73 3.64
CA LYS A 110 1.17 19.06 4.61
C LYS A 110 -0.24 18.99 4.00
N PRO A 111 -0.54 19.69 2.88
CA PRO A 111 -1.84 19.56 2.21
C PRO A 111 -2.21 18.12 1.86
N LEU A 112 -1.27 17.30 1.36
CA LEU A 112 -1.52 15.89 1.05
C LEU A 112 -1.95 15.09 2.30
N LEU A 113 -1.27 15.29 3.42
CA LEU A 113 -1.62 14.62 4.68
C LEU A 113 -2.99 15.09 5.21
N GLU A 114 -3.31 16.38 5.10
CA GLU A 114 -4.61 16.92 5.49
C GLU A 114 -5.75 16.35 4.64
N ILE A 115 -5.55 16.25 3.31
CA ILE A 115 -6.49 15.60 2.39
C ILE A 115 -6.70 14.13 2.78
N PHE A 116 -5.62 13.39 3.02
CA PHE A 116 -5.68 11.99 3.45
C PHE A 116 -6.47 11.82 4.75
N LEU A 117 -6.20 12.64 5.77
CA LEU A 117 -6.90 12.59 7.05
C LEU A 117 -8.38 12.96 6.93
N ARG A 118 -8.70 13.98 6.11
CA ARG A 118 -10.09 14.37 5.79
C ARG A 118 -10.85 13.20 5.19
N HIS A 119 -10.28 12.53 4.18
CA HIS A 119 -10.89 11.36 3.56
C HIS A 119 -11.07 10.21 4.56
N ARG A 120 -10.07 9.92 5.40
CA ARG A 120 -10.17 8.86 6.42
C ARG A 120 -11.27 9.12 7.44
N ARG A 121 -11.47 10.38 7.87
CA ARG A 121 -12.59 10.74 8.75
C ARG A 121 -13.93 10.48 8.09
N GLU A 122 -14.08 10.84 6.82
CA GLU A 122 -15.31 10.56 6.07
C GLU A 122 -15.58 9.06 5.97
N VAL A 123 -14.57 8.26 5.58
CA VAL A 123 -14.70 6.80 5.47
C VAL A 123 -15.13 6.18 6.80
N VAL A 124 -14.51 6.57 7.91
CA VAL A 124 -14.87 6.05 9.23
C VAL A 124 -16.30 6.47 9.59
N THR A 125 -16.68 7.72 9.36
CA THR A 125 -18.03 8.21 9.64
C THR A 125 -19.09 7.45 8.85
N ARG A 126 -18.88 7.28 7.53
CA ARG A 126 -19.79 6.54 6.64
C ARG A 126 -19.91 5.07 7.06
N ARG A 127 -18.79 4.43 7.40
CA ARG A 127 -18.78 3.05 7.89
C ARG A 127 -19.55 2.93 9.22
N THR A 128 -19.31 3.83 10.16
CA THR A 128 -19.99 3.80 11.46
C THR A 128 -21.49 4.04 11.31
N GLN A 129 -21.90 4.97 10.46
CA GLN A 129 -23.32 5.20 10.17
C GLN A 129 -23.98 3.96 9.52
N TYR A 130 -23.29 3.32 8.59
CA TYR A 130 -23.75 2.07 7.98
C TYR A 130 -23.93 0.96 9.03
N LEU A 131 -22.94 0.77 9.90
CA LEU A 131 -23.01 -0.23 10.98
C LEU A 131 -24.11 0.09 11.98
N LEU A 132 -24.30 1.36 12.33
CA LEU A 132 -25.38 1.79 13.21
C LEU A 132 -26.74 1.48 12.61
N ASN A 133 -26.95 1.76 11.31
CA ASN A 133 -28.21 1.43 10.64
C ASN A 133 -28.44 -0.08 10.62
N LYS A 134 -27.43 -0.89 10.29
CA LYS A 134 -27.53 -2.36 10.35
C LYS A 134 -27.82 -2.89 11.75
N ALA A 135 -27.22 -2.28 12.77
CA ALA A 135 -27.48 -2.64 14.16
C ALA A 135 -28.91 -2.30 14.57
N ARG A 136 -29.44 -1.14 14.15
CA ARG A 136 -30.84 -0.73 14.37
C ARG A 136 -31.83 -1.63 13.65
N ASP A 137 -31.59 -1.97 12.38
CA ASP A 137 -32.43 -2.90 11.63
C ASP A 137 -32.52 -4.27 12.34
N ARG A 138 -31.37 -4.75 12.85
CA ARG A 138 -31.31 -5.99 13.61
C ARG A 138 -32.00 -5.86 14.97
N ALA A 139 -31.80 -4.75 15.67
CA ALA A 139 -32.46 -4.48 16.96
C ALA A 139 -33.98 -4.49 16.81
N HIS A 140 -34.52 -3.83 15.77
CA HIS A 140 -35.95 -3.82 15.49
C HIS A 140 -36.56 -5.22 15.31
N ILE A 141 -35.87 -6.11 14.58
CA ILE A 141 -36.30 -7.50 14.43
C ILE A 141 -36.26 -8.23 15.78
N LEU A 142 -35.21 -8.04 16.56
CA LEU A 142 -35.06 -8.67 17.87
C LEU A 142 -36.12 -8.19 18.86
N GLU A 143 -36.47 -6.90 18.85
CA GLU A 143 -37.56 -6.33 19.64
C GLU A 143 -38.89 -7.04 19.34
N GLY A 144 -39.24 -7.20 18.05
CA GLY A 144 -40.45 -7.92 17.65
C GLY A 144 -40.46 -9.38 18.11
N LEU A 145 -39.33 -10.08 18.03
CA LEU A 145 -39.20 -11.45 18.53
C LEU A 145 -39.33 -11.51 20.06
N SER A 146 -38.74 -10.56 20.79
CA SER A 146 -38.85 -10.47 22.24
C SER A 146 -40.29 -10.20 22.69
N VAL A 147 -41.03 -9.34 21.99
CA VAL A 147 -42.46 -9.14 22.22
C VAL A 147 -43.24 -10.43 21.96
N ALA A 148 -42.94 -11.14 20.87
CA ALA A 148 -43.59 -12.41 20.57
C ALA A 148 -43.33 -13.48 21.65
N LEU A 149 -42.10 -13.54 22.19
CA LEU A 149 -41.73 -14.42 23.29
C LEU A 149 -42.46 -14.09 24.59
N ALA A 150 -42.63 -12.80 24.91
CA ALA A 150 -43.36 -12.36 26.10
C ALA A 150 -44.86 -12.70 26.04
N ASN A 151 -45.42 -12.93 24.84
CA ASN A 151 -46.84 -13.23 24.61
C ASN A 151 -47.02 -14.58 23.87
N ILE A 152 -46.13 -15.54 24.09
CA ILE A 152 -45.97 -16.72 23.24
C ILE A 152 -47.24 -17.56 23.08
N ASP A 153 -48.00 -17.75 24.16
CA ASP A 153 -49.23 -18.57 24.14
C ASP A 153 -50.31 -17.94 23.25
N GLU A 154 -50.54 -16.63 23.40
CA GLU A 154 -51.52 -15.86 22.62
C GLU A 154 -51.12 -15.74 21.14
N VAL A 155 -49.82 -15.65 20.85
CA VAL A 155 -49.27 -15.65 19.48
C VAL A 155 -49.50 -17.02 18.82
N ILE A 156 -49.18 -18.12 19.50
CA ILE A 156 -49.38 -19.48 18.97
C ILE A 156 -50.86 -19.75 18.72
N GLU A 157 -51.74 -19.36 19.64
CA GLU A 157 -53.18 -19.56 19.50
C GLU A 157 -53.75 -18.80 18.30
N LEU A 158 -53.35 -17.54 18.11
CA LEU A 158 -53.77 -16.74 16.94
C LEU A 158 -53.32 -17.40 15.64
N ILE A 159 -52.06 -17.84 15.57
CA ILE A 159 -51.52 -18.48 14.36
C ILE A 159 -52.25 -19.79 14.07
N ARG A 160 -52.50 -20.65 15.08
CA ARG A 160 -53.23 -21.92 14.88
C ARG A 160 -54.67 -21.73 14.43
N ARG A 161 -55.36 -20.69 14.90
CA ARG A 161 -56.75 -20.38 14.54
C ARG A 161 -56.87 -19.72 13.16
N SER A 162 -55.78 -19.19 12.62
CA SER A 162 -55.77 -18.49 11.33
C SER A 162 -55.83 -19.49 10.16
N PRO A 163 -56.75 -19.32 9.18
CA PRO A 163 -56.88 -20.19 8.02
C PRO A 163 -55.66 -20.24 7.10
N ASN A 164 -54.88 -19.16 7.04
CA ASN A 164 -53.69 -19.04 6.20
C ASN A 164 -52.69 -18.03 6.77
N ALA A 165 -51.48 -17.98 6.21
CA ALA A 165 -50.39 -17.11 6.67
C ALA A 165 -50.68 -15.61 6.50
N ALA A 166 -51.47 -15.22 5.50
CA ALA A 166 -51.80 -13.82 5.25
C ALA A 166 -52.75 -13.28 6.34
N GLU A 167 -53.76 -14.07 6.71
CA GLU A 167 -54.69 -13.75 7.80
C GLU A 167 -53.98 -13.76 9.16
N ALA A 168 -53.08 -14.73 9.40
CA ALA A 168 -52.26 -14.74 10.62
C ALA A 168 -51.42 -13.47 10.76
N LYS A 169 -50.75 -13.05 9.68
CA LYS A 169 -49.97 -11.81 9.66
C LYS A 169 -50.84 -10.58 9.96
N ALA A 170 -52.00 -10.46 9.31
CA ALA A 170 -52.92 -9.36 9.56
C ALA A 170 -53.39 -9.33 11.01
N GLY A 171 -53.69 -10.49 11.60
CA GLY A 171 -54.07 -10.63 13.00
C GLY A 171 -52.95 -10.31 13.99
N LEU A 172 -51.70 -10.66 13.69
CA LEU A 172 -50.55 -10.28 14.51
C LEU A 172 -50.31 -8.76 14.51
N MET A 173 -50.60 -8.08 13.40
CA MET A 173 -50.41 -6.64 13.23
C MET A 173 -51.60 -5.78 13.68
N SER A 174 -52.77 -6.37 13.92
CA SER A 174 -54.01 -5.61 14.19
C SER A 174 -54.23 -5.25 15.66
N ARG A 175 -53.38 -5.76 16.57
CA ARG A 175 -53.48 -5.51 18.01
C ARG A 175 -52.13 -5.19 18.62
N ASP A 176 -52.16 -4.43 19.70
CA ASP A 176 -50.99 -4.15 20.52
C ASP A 176 -50.66 -5.34 21.43
N TRP A 177 -49.36 -5.61 21.59
CA TRP A 177 -48.84 -6.70 22.40
C TRP A 177 -48.09 -6.14 23.60
N ARG A 178 -48.05 -6.90 24.71
CA ARG A 178 -47.30 -6.46 25.89
C ARG A 178 -45.81 -6.45 25.56
N ALA A 179 -45.17 -5.29 25.73
CA ALA A 179 -43.77 -5.11 25.36
C ALA A 179 -42.78 -5.98 26.19
N GLY A 180 -43.18 -6.41 27.39
CA GLY A 180 -42.32 -7.21 28.27
C GLY A 180 -40.98 -6.51 28.54
N GLN A 181 -39.88 -7.27 28.48
CA GLN A 181 -38.52 -6.78 28.73
C GLN A 181 -38.01 -5.75 27.70
N VAL A 182 -38.70 -5.59 26.56
CA VAL A 182 -38.33 -4.57 25.56
C VAL A 182 -38.58 -3.15 26.08
N ALA A 183 -39.57 -2.97 26.97
CA ALA A 183 -39.84 -1.68 27.59
C ALA A 183 -38.63 -1.18 28.41
N ASP A 184 -37.96 -2.11 29.11
CA ASP A 184 -36.78 -1.80 29.93
C ASP A 184 -35.52 -1.55 29.09
N MET A 185 -35.49 -2.03 27.84
CA MET A 185 -34.38 -1.80 26.90
C MET A 185 -34.46 -0.45 26.19
N LEU A 186 -35.65 0.16 26.15
CA LEU A 186 -35.92 1.43 25.46
C LEU A 186 -35.92 2.66 26.40
N SER A 187 -35.88 2.44 27.72
CA SER A 187 -35.74 3.47 28.77
C SER A 187 -34.29 3.82 29.07
#